data_AF-F9EPX6-F1
#
_entry.id   AF-F9EPX6-F1
#
_cell.length_a   1.000
_cell.length_b   1.000
_cell.length_c   1.000
_cell.angle_alpha   90.00
_cell.angle_beta   90.00
_cell.angle_gamma   90.00
#
_symmetry.space_group_name_H-M   'P 1'
#
loop_
_entity.id
_entity.type
_entity.pdbx_description
1 polymer ?
#
loop_
_entity_poly.entity_id
_entity_poly.type
_entity_poly.pdbx_seq_one_letter_code
_entity_poly.pdbx_strand_id
1 'polypeptide(L)'
;MDKNLLKPVKNSTEYNIEVVNFPYDIDKNFIGMNDIFMGYSFGVYYLNKFLSENKDLKYKKAVGINGLPETIGKFGINEKMFNITLNTLNEEN
;
A
#
# COMPACT_ATOMS: atom_id res chain seq x y z
N MET A 1 5.44 -0.62 5.22
CA MET A 1 6.11 0.47 5.96
C MET A 1 6.71 -0.10 7.23
N ASP A 2 7.97 0.22 7.57
CA ASP A 2 8.58 -0.29 8.80
C ASP A 2 7.75 0.14 10.02
N LYS A 3 7.37 -0.82 10.88
CA LYS A 3 6.64 -0.56 12.14
C LYS A 3 7.40 0.40 13.06
N ASN A 4 8.74 0.45 12.95
CA ASN A 4 9.57 1.38 13.70
C ASN A 4 9.36 2.85 13.31
N LEU A 5 8.98 3.14 12.05
CA LEU A 5 8.67 4.50 11.61
C LEU A 5 7.39 5.05 12.27
N LEU A 6 6.50 4.15 12.69
CA LEU A 6 5.24 4.50 13.33
C LEU A 6 5.31 4.53 14.86
N LYS A 7 6.35 3.93 15.47
CA LYS A 7 6.57 3.97 16.93
C LYS A 7 6.47 5.37 17.57
N PRO A 8 7.04 6.44 16.99
CA PRO A 8 6.95 7.77 17.59
C PRO A 8 5.59 8.45 17.37
N VAL A 9 4.74 7.94 16.47
CA VAL A 9 3.44 8.54 16.17
C VAL A 9 2.43 8.05 17.20
N LYS A 10 1.98 8.95 18.09
CA LYS A 10 0.83 8.68 18.94
C LYS A 10 -0.44 8.67 18.09
N ASN A 11 -1.09 7.52 18.03
CA ASN A 11 -2.44 7.44 17.48
C ASN A 11 -3.41 8.19 18.40
N SER A 12 -3.95 9.30 17.92
CA SER A 12 -4.95 10.12 18.62
C SER A 12 -6.36 9.94 18.06
N THR A 13 -6.59 8.87 17.31
CA THR A 13 -7.89 8.55 16.69
C THR A 13 -8.54 7.37 17.39
N GLU A 14 -9.82 7.17 17.12
CA GLU A 14 -10.61 6.01 17.54
C GLU A 14 -10.28 4.72 16.76
N TYR A 15 -9.47 4.82 15.72
CA TYR A 15 -9.12 3.71 14.85
C TYR A 15 -7.96 2.89 15.41
N ASN A 16 -7.98 1.58 15.20
CA ASN A 16 -6.79 0.74 15.35
C ASN A 16 -5.94 0.83 14.07
N ILE A 17 -4.62 1.00 14.21
CA ILE A 17 -3.70 1.06 13.07
C ILE A 17 -3.02 -0.30 12.92
N GLU A 18 -3.27 -0.96 11.80
CA GLU A 18 -2.58 -2.19 11.42
C GLU A 18 -1.59 -1.93 10.28
N VAL A 19 -0.37 -2.42 10.44
CA VAL A 19 0.70 -2.24 9.47
C VAL A 19 0.92 -3.54 8.72
N VAL A 20 0.55 -3.53 7.45
CA VAL A 20 0.73 -4.64 6.53
C VAL A 20 2.02 -4.43 5.71
N ASN A 21 2.91 -5.41 5.73
CA ASN A 21 4.17 -5.41 4.98
C ASN A 21 4.18 -6.54 3.95
N PHE A 22 5.01 -6.41 2.92
CA PHE A 22 5.25 -7.46 1.93
C PHE A 22 5.55 -8.81 2.64
N PRO A 23 4.90 -9.93 2.26
CA PRO A 23 4.11 -10.18 1.05
C PRO A 23 2.66 -9.67 1.05
N TYR A 24 2.28 -8.80 1.98
CA TYR A 24 0.95 -8.20 2.11
C TYR A 24 -0.15 -9.22 2.38
N ASP A 25 0.10 -10.11 3.34
CA ASP A 25 -0.89 -11.06 3.82
C ASP A 25 -1.93 -10.32 4.69
N ILE A 26 -3.19 -10.37 4.27
CA ILE A 26 -4.32 -9.69 4.91
C ILE A 26 -5.46 -10.69 5.04
N ASP A 27 -5.90 -10.95 6.28
CA ASP A 27 -7.11 -11.73 6.52
C ASP A 27 -8.36 -10.86 6.28
N LYS A 28 -9.08 -11.19 5.21
CA LYS A 28 -10.26 -10.47 4.75
C LYS A 28 -11.42 -10.52 5.74
N ASN A 29 -11.45 -11.50 6.64
CA ASN A 29 -12.52 -11.66 7.62
C ASN A 29 -12.58 -10.50 8.63
N PHE A 30 -11.48 -9.76 8.78
CA PHE A 30 -11.40 -8.61 9.67
C PHE A 30 -11.68 -7.28 8.97
N ILE A 31 -11.96 -7.28 7.66
CA ILE A 31 -12.26 -6.07 6.88
C ILE A 31 -13.76 -5.77 6.95
N GLY A 32 -14.11 -4.62 7.51
CA GLY A 32 -15.46 -4.11 7.66
C GLY A 32 -15.74 -2.81 6.91
N MET A 33 -17.02 -2.45 6.81
CA MET A 33 -17.50 -1.26 6.07
C MET A 33 -16.92 0.07 6.59
N ASN A 34 -16.41 0.11 7.82
CA ASN A 34 -15.84 1.31 8.44
C ASN A 34 -14.33 1.43 8.25
N ASP A 35 -13.68 0.43 7.67
CA ASP A 35 -12.23 0.38 7.56
C ASP A 35 -11.72 1.29 6.45
N ILE A 36 -10.51 1.80 6.66
CA ILE A 36 -9.83 2.71 5.75
C ILE A 36 -8.52 2.07 5.33
N PHE A 37 -8.35 1.86 4.03
CA PHE A 37 -7.08 1.42 3.48
C PHE A 37 -6.18 2.60 3.14
N MET A 38 -4.89 2.45 3.43
CA MET A 38 -3.89 3.45 3.09
C MET A 38 -2.68 2.76 2.43
N GLY A 39 -2.43 3.12 1.18
CA GLY A 39 -1.22 2.75 0.45
C GLY A 39 -0.25 3.93 0.41
N TYR A 40 1.03 3.67 0.64
CA TYR A 40 2.09 4.68 0.47
C TYR A 40 3.12 4.19 -0.54
N SER A 41 3.53 5.08 -1.47
CA SER A 41 4.49 4.76 -2.52
C SER A 41 4.10 3.47 -3.26
N PHE A 42 4.99 2.48 -3.32
CA PHE A 42 4.73 1.20 -3.97
C PHE A 42 3.56 0.40 -3.34
N GLY A 43 3.21 0.68 -2.09
CA GLY A 43 2.02 0.11 -1.45
C GLY A 43 0.71 0.55 -2.10
N VAL A 44 0.67 1.65 -2.86
CA VAL A 44 -0.53 2.08 -3.61
C VAL A 44 -0.87 1.09 -4.72
N TYR A 45 0.15 0.59 -5.43
CA TYR A 45 -0.04 -0.42 -6.47
C TYR A 45 -0.62 -1.71 -5.89
N TYR A 46 -0.03 -2.22 -4.82
CA TYR A 46 -0.51 -3.45 -4.17
C TYR A 46 -1.90 -3.30 -3.57
N LEU A 47 -2.19 -2.15 -2.95
CA LEU A 47 -3.53 -1.86 -2.47
C LEU A 47 -4.54 -1.84 -3.63
N ASN A 48 -4.20 -1.21 -4.75
CA ASN A 48 -5.07 -1.19 -5.91
C ASN A 48 -5.32 -2.60 -6.45
N LYS A 49 -4.25 -3.39 -6.64
CA LYS A 49 -4.35 -4.80 -7.05
C LYS A 49 -5.24 -5.61 -6.12
N PHE A 50 -5.03 -5.51 -4.80
CA PHE A 50 -5.83 -6.19 -3.79
C PHE A 50 -7.32 -5.83 -3.90
N LEU A 51 -7.65 -4.54 -3.97
CA LEU A 51 -9.05 -4.11 -4.08
C LEU A 51 -9.69 -4.51 -5.41
N SER A 52 -8.91 -4.52 -6.51
CA SER A 52 -9.38 -4.96 -7.82
C SER A 52 -9.67 -6.47 -7.89
N GLU A 53 -8.91 -7.27 -7.16
CA GLU A 53 -9.09 -8.73 -7.04
C GLU A 53 -10.20 -9.10 -6.03
N ASN A 54 -10.58 -8.19 -5.13
CA ASN A 54 -11.54 -8.40 -4.04
C ASN A 54 -12.69 -7.39 -4.06
N LYS A 55 -13.42 -7.34 -5.18
CA LYS A 55 -14.47 -6.34 -5.45
C LYS A 55 -15.69 -6.45 -4.52
N ASP A 56 -15.85 -7.58 -3.84
CA ASP A 56 -16.90 -7.86 -2.87
C ASP A 56 -16.67 -7.16 -1.52
N LEU A 57 -15.42 -6.81 -1.19
CA LEU A 57 -15.08 -6.12 0.05
C LEU A 57 -15.83 -4.80 0.18
N LYS A 58 -16.37 -4.57 1.37
CA LYS A 58 -16.99 -3.30 1.76
C LYS A 58 -16.05 -2.58 2.73
N TYR A 59 -15.71 -1.35 2.41
CA TYR A 59 -14.82 -0.51 3.21
C TYR A 59 -15.22 0.96 3.05
N LYS A 60 -14.77 1.81 3.97
CA LYS A 60 -15.17 3.22 4.03
C LYS A 60 -14.48 4.04 2.96
N LYS A 61 -13.16 3.87 2.84
CA LYS A 61 -12.31 4.63 1.90
C LYS A 61 -10.99 3.91 1.63
N ALA A 62 -10.44 4.10 0.44
CA ALA A 62 -9.04 3.77 0.13
C ALA A 62 -8.30 5.06 -0.22
N VAL A 63 -7.09 5.22 0.31
CA VAL A 63 -6.25 6.42 0.14
C VAL A 63 -4.88 5.98 -0.39
N GLY A 64 -4.47 6.55 -1.52
CA GLY A 64 -3.11 6.42 -2.03
C GLY A 64 -2.30 7.69 -1.72
N ILE A 65 -1.10 7.53 -1.16
CA ILE A 65 -0.20 8.63 -0.83
C ILE A 65 1.10 8.44 -1.61
N ASN A 66 1.46 9.45 -2.43
CA ASN A 66 2.70 9.47 -3.21
C ASN A 66 3.00 8.17 -3.98
N GLY A 67 1.97 7.52 -4.51
CA GLY A 67 2.08 6.27 -5.26
C GLY A 67 1.05 6.20 -6.39
N LEU A 68 1.27 5.29 -7.32
CA LEU A 68 0.44 5.13 -8.52
C LEU A 68 -0.25 3.75 -8.50
N PRO A 69 -1.50 3.65 -8.99
CA PRO A 69 -2.23 2.38 -9.05
C PRO A 69 -1.66 1.43 -10.12
N GLU A 70 -0.92 1.95 -11.09
CA GLU A 70 -0.19 1.18 -12.11
C GLU A 70 1.31 1.42 -11.94
N THR A 71 2.09 0.35 -11.80
CA THR A 71 3.55 0.47 -11.69
C THR A 71 4.18 0.81 -13.03
N ILE A 72 3.68 0.27 -14.14
CA ILE A 72 4.21 0.48 -15.50
C ILE A 72 3.03 0.75 -16.43
N GLY A 73 3.04 1.89 -17.13
CA GLY A 73 1.95 2.27 -18.04
C GLY A 73 1.88 3.76 -18.31
N LYS A 74 0.88 4.21 -19.09
CA LYS A 74 0.66 5.63 -19.46
C LYS A 74 0.54 6.56 -18.25
N PHE A 75 0.15 6.01 -17.10
CA PHE A 75 -0.01 6.72 -15.83
C PHE A 75 0.87 6.13 -14.70
N GLY A 76 1.82 5.25 -15.03
CA GLY A 76 2.74 4.58 -14.10
C GLY A 76 4.19 5.05 -14.22
N ILE A 77 5.13 4.33 -13.62
CA ILE A 77 6.58 4.52 -13.83
C ILE A 77 6.88 4.11 -15.27
N ASN A 78 7.56 4.96 -16.03
CA ASN A 78 7.97 4.56 -17.38
C ASN A 78 8.93 3.36 -17.29
N GLU A 79 8.90 2.50 -18.30
CA GLU A 79 9.67 1.25 -18.32
C GLU A 79 11.18 1.47 -18.10
N LYS A 80 11.71 2.60 -18.58
CA LYS A 80 13.11 3.00 -18.37
C LYS A 80 13.42 3.24 -16.89
N MET A 81 12.57 3.96 -16.16
CA MET A 81 12.74 4.26 -14.73
C MET A 81 12.57 3.00 -13.89
N PHE A 82 11.62 2.12 -14.25
CA PHE A 82 11.46 0.82 -13.59
C PHE A 82 12.72 -0.03 -13.73
N ASN A 83 13.27 -0.12 -14.95
CA ASN A 83 14.50 -0.85 -15.21
C ASN A 83 15.70 -0.25 -14.49
N ILE A 84 15.80 1.08 -14.39
CA ILE A 84 16.85 1.74 -13.61
C ILE A 84 16.72 1.37 -12.13
N THR A 85 15.53 1.53 -11.53
CA THR A 85 15.30 1.20 -10.13
C THR A 85 15.64 -0.26 -9.82
N LEU A 86 15.21 -1.20 -10.65
CA LEU A 86 15.57 -2.63 -10.52
C LEU A 86 17.08 -2.86 -10.59
N ASN A 87 17.77 -2.23 -11.54
CA ASN A 87 19.20 -2.41 -11.74
C ASN A 87 20.04 -1.72 -10.65
N THR A 88 19.47 -0.77 -9.90
CA THR A 88 20.16 -0.05 -8.82
C THR A 88 19.75 -0.49 -7.42
N LEU A 89 18.77 -1.39 -7.30
CA LEU A 89 18.39 -2.02 -6.03
C LEU A 89 19.49 -3.02 -5.65
N ASN A 90 20.10 -2.80 -4.50
CA ASN A 90 21.05 -3.71 -3.86
C ASN A 90 20.70 -3.80 -2.37
N GLU A 91 21.37 -4.66 -1.60
CA GLU A 91 21.05 -4.83 -0.17
C GLU A 91 21.30 -3.58 0.69
N GLU A 92 22.03 -2.58 0.16
CA GLU A 92 22.37 -1.34 0.87
C GLU A 92 21.33 -0.21 0.64
N ASN A 93 20.41 -0.38 -0.32
CA ASN A 93 19.45 0.62 -0.78
C ASN A 93 17.99 0.14 -0.66
#